data_AF-A0A919NRG5-F1
#
_entry.id   AF-A0A919NRG5-F1
#
_cell.length_a   1.000
_cell.length_b   1.000
_cell.length_c   1.000
_cell.angle_alpha   90.00
_cell.angle_beta   90.00
_cell.angle_gamma   90.00
#
_symmetry.space_group_name_H-M   'P 1'
#
loop_
_entity.id
_entity.type
_entity.pdbx_description
1 polymer ?
#
loop_
_entity_poly.entity_id
_entity_poly.type
_entity_poly.pdbx_seq_one_letter_code
_entity_poly.pdbx_strand_id
1 'polypeptide(L)' 'MSVQIAGQRDRRRRLGCAVGRLAVSAYERNVGGVVVFEKDAAKIAPFRWLKDALTLSAELSEAVGTVYVRAARRVTR' A
#
# COMPACT_ATOMS: atom_id res chain seq x y z
N MET A 1 -21.48 7.31 35.25
CA MET A 1 -20.39 6.41 34.76
C MET A 1 -20.39 6.17 33.24
N SER A 2 -21.43 6.52 32.49
CA SER A 2 -21.54 6.22 31.04
C SER A 2 -20.65 7.07 30.11
N VAL A 3 -20.19 8.24 30.56
CA VAL A 3 -19.38 9.18 29.76
C VAL A 3 -17.93 8.71 29.58
N GLN A 4 -17.35 8.06 30.60
CA GLN A 4 -15.97 7.54 30.54
C GLN A 4 -15.80 6.39 29.52
N ILE A 5 -16.84 5.55 29.34
CA ILE A 5 -16.81 4.41 28.40
C ILE A 5 -16.88 4.90 26.95
N ALA A 6 -17.69 5.92 26.66
CA ALA A 6 -17.78 6.55 25.34
C ALA A 6 -16.44 7.20 24.93
N GLY A 7 -15.81 7.95 25.85
CA GLY A 7 -14.51 8.58 25.60
C GLY A 7 -13.38 7.58 25.32
N GLN A 8 -13.39 6.41 25.98
CA GLN A 8 -12.41 5.36 25.68
C GLN A 8 -12.64 4.66 24.33
N ARG A 9 -13.91 4.44 23.93
CA ARG A 9 -14.24 3.86 22.62
C ARG A 9 -13.83 4.78 21.48
N ASP A 10 -14.08 6.08 21.60
CA ASP A 10 -13.66 7.06 20.60
C ASP A 10 -12.14 7.18 20.49
N ARG A 11 -11.43 7.15 21.63
CA ARG A 11 -9.96 7.14 21.62
C ARG A 11 -9.41 5.90 20.93
N ARG A 12 -9.94 4.71 21.23
CA ARG A 12 -9.53 3.46 20.56
C ARG A 12 -9.82 3.50 19.06
N ARG A 13 -10.97 4.01 18.64
CA ARG A 13 -11.33 4.17 17.23
C ARG A 13 -10.36 5.12 16.51
N ARG A 14 -10.07 6.29 17.08
CA ARG A 14 -9.11 7.26 16.50
C ARG A 14 -7.71 6.69 16.38
N LEU A 15 -7.24 5.97 17.40
CA LEU A 15 -5.95 5.27 17.36
C LEU A 15 -5.94 4.18 16.28
N GLY A 16 -7.00 3.39 16.18
CA GLY A 16 -7.17 2.39 15.12
C GLY A 16 -7.09 2.99 13.72
N CYS A 17 -7.81 4.10 13.46
CA CYS A 17 -7.73 4.81 12.19
C CYS A 17 -6.35 5.42 11.93
N ALA A 18 -5.63 5.88 12.97
CA ALA A 18 -4.27 6.40 12.83
C ALA A 18 -3.27 5.29 12.47
N VAL A 19 -3.31 4.15 13.16
CA VAL A 19 -2.49 2.97 12.86
C VAL A 19 -2.81 2.43 11.48
N GLY A 20 -4.10 2.33 11.12
CA GLY A 20 -4.52 1.91 9.79
C GLY A 20 -3.98 2.81 8.68
N ARG A 21 -4.03 4.13 8.86
CA ARG A 21 -3.43 5.09 7.90
C ARG A 21 -1.92 4.91 7.76
N LEU A 22 -1.20 4.73 8.88
CA LEU A 22 0.24 4.47 8.85
C LEU A 22 0.56 3.17 8.10
N ALA A 23 -0.19 2.10 8.33
CA ALA A 23 -0.03 0.82 7.64
C ALA A 23 -0.25 0.96 6.13
N VAL A 24 -1.30 1.68 5.71
CA VAL A 24 -1.57 1.93 4.28
C VAL A 24 -0.46 2.76 3.63
N SER A 25 0.05 3.79 4.31
CA SER A 25 1.19 4.58 3.80
C SER A 25 2.50 3.79 3.76
N ALA A 26 2.72 2.84 4.68
CA ALA A 26 3.87 1.94 4.61
C ALA A 26 3.75 0.98 3.42
N TYR A 27 2.58 0.37 3.23
CA TYR A 27 2.30 -0.48 2.09
C TYR A 27 2.51 0.24 0.75
N GLU A 28 1.94 1.44 0.59
CA GLU A 28 2.07 2.24 -0.64
C GLU A 28 3.52 2.53 -1.00
N ARG A 29 4.34 2.91 -0.01
CA ARG A 29 5.78 3.14 -0.21
C ARG A 29 6.52 1.86 -0.61
N ASN A 30 6.20 0.74 0.04
CA ASN A 30 6.85 -0.54 -0.27
C ASN A 30 6.49 -1.03 -1.68
N VAL A 31 5.22 -0.95 -2.09
CA VAL A 31 4.81 -1.28 -3.46
C VAL A 31 5.50 -0.38 -4.46
N GLY A 32 5.53 0.94 -4.21
CA GLY A 32 6.27 1.87 -5.07
C GLY A 32 7.75 1.50 -5.21
N GLY A 33 8.39 1.09 -4.11
CA GLY A 33 9.77 0.61 -4.11
C GLY A 33 9.98 -0.64 -4.97
N VAL A 34 9.09 -1.64 -4.87
CA VAL A 34 9.14 -2.85 -5.69
C VAL A 34 8.96 -2.54 -7.17
N VAL A 35 7.99 -1.68 -7.51
CA VAL A 35 7.72 -1.27 -8.90
C VAL A 35 8.93 -0.57 -9.51
N VAL A 36 9.58 0.34 -8.78
CA VAL A 36 10.80 1.01 -9.22
C VAL A 36 11.92 0.00 -9.45
N PHE A 37 12.13 -0.90 -8.48
CA PHE A 37 13.14 -1.95 -8.58
C PHE A 37 12.93 -2.85 -9.82
N GLU A 38 11.71 -3.31 -10.07
CA GLU A 38 11.40 -4.16 -11.23
C GLU A 38 11.59 -3.41 -12.55
N LYS A 39 11.15 -2.15 -12.63
CA LYS A 39 11.38 -1.29 -13.82
C LYS A 39 12.87 -1.05 -14.06
N ASP A 40 13.67 -0.89 -13.02
CA ASP A 40 15.12 -0.72 -13.13
C ASP A 40 15.82 -2.04 -13.53
N ALA A 41 15.40 -3.17 -12.96
CA ALA A 41 15.88 -4.49 -13.35
C ALA A 41 15.57 -4.79 -14.84
N ALA A 42 14.40 -4.38 -15.33
CA ALA A 42 14.01 -4.54 -16.73
C ALA A 42 14.95 -3.80 -17.71
N LYS A 43 15.58 -2.70 -17.28
CA LYS A 43 16.52 -1.92 -18.12
C LYS A 43 17.84 -2.65 -18.36
N ILE A 44 18.27 -3.48 -17.40
CA ILE A 44 19.54 -4.21 -17.46
C ILE A 44 19.36 -5.69 -17.83
N ALA A 45 18.12 -6.14 -18.05
CA ALA A 45 17.81 -7.53 -18.34
C ALA A 45 18.45 -7.98 -19.68
N PRO A 46 19.23 -9.07 -19.69
CA PRO A 46 19.96 -9.51 -20.90
C PRO A 46 19.03 -10.17 -21.95
N PHE A 47 17.84 -10.59 -21.55
CA PHE A 47 16.90 -11.30 -22.42
C PHE A 47 15.57 -10.56 -22.53
N ARG A 48 15.00 -10.54 -23.74
CA ARG A 48 13.71 -9.88 -24.02
C ARG A 48 12.57 -10.43 -23.15
N TRP A 49 12.47 -11.76 -23.01
CA TRP A 49 11.41 -12.37 -22.19
C TRP A 49 11.48 -11.92 -20.73
N LEU A 50 12.69 -11.73 -20.19
CA LEU A 50 12.90 -11.30 -18.81
C LEU A 50 12.52 -9.83 -18.63
N LYS A 51 12.89 -8.98 -19.60
CA LYS A 51 12.44 -7.59 -19.65
C LYS A 51 10.92 -7.48 -19.67
N ASP A 52 10.27 -8.27 -20.53
CA ASP A 52 8.80 -8.28 -20.65
C ASP A 52 8.14 -8.78 -19.35
N ALA A 53 8.68 -9.83 -18.73
CA ALA A 53 8.20 -10.35 -17.46
C ALA A 53 8.32 -9.34 -16.30
N LEU A 54 9.47 -8.68 -16.17
CA LEU A 54 9.71 -7.66 -15.14
C LEU A 54 8.82 -6.42 -15.36
N THR A 55 8.64 -6.00 -16.61
CA THR A 55 7.76 -4.87 -16.95
C THR A 55 6.31 -5.19 -16.60
N LEU A 56 5.83 -6.37 -16.99
CA LEU A 56 4.47 -6.83 -16.68
C LEU A 56 4.25 -6.96 -15.17
N SER A 57 5.20 -7.53 -14.44
CA SER A 57 5.14 -7.66 -12.97
C SER A 57 5.00 -6.28 -12.30
N ALA A 58 5.78 -5.29 -12.76
CA ALA A 58 5.75 -3.95 -12.22
C ALA A 58 4.40 -3.26 -12.46
N GLU A 59 3.87 -3.37 -13.68
CA GLU A 59 2.57 -2.80 -14.04
C GLU A 59 1.42 -3.43 -13.22
N LEU A 60 1.44 -4.75 -13.04
CA LEU A 60 0.44 -5.44 -12.22
C LEU A 60 0.53 -5.04 -10.75
N SER A 61 1.74 -5.00 -10.18
CA SER A 61 1.96 -4.59 -8.80
C SER A 61 1.52 -3.14 -8.57
N GLU A 62 1.78 -2.24 -9.51
CA GLU A 62 1.34 -0.84 -9.47
C GLU A 62 -0.19 -0.73 -9.52
N ALA A 63 -0.84 -1.47 -10.42
CA ALA A 63 -2.30 -1.46 -10.57
C ALA A 63 -3.00 -2.02 -9.32
N VAL A 64 -2.60 -3.20 -8.85
CA VAL A 64 -3.18 -3.84 -7.66
C VAL A 64 -2.93 -2.99 -6.42
N GLY A 65 -1.71 -2.48 -6.25
CA GLY A 65 -1.35 -1.62 -5.13
C GLY A 65 -2.18 -0.34 -5.09
N THR A 66 -2.41 0.29 -6.24
CA THR A 66 -3.26 1.49 -6.37
C THR A 66 -4.70 1.20 -5.95
N VAL A 67 -5.27 0.08 -6.40
CA VAL A 67 -6.63 -0.33 -6.02
C VAL A 67 -6.72 -0.60 -4.52
N TYR A 68 -5.75 -1.32 -3.95
CA TYR A 68 -5.69 -1.60 -2.52
C TYR A 68 -5.61 -0.32 -1.69
N VAL A 69 -4.66 0.58 -2.00
CA VAL A 69 -4.46 1.84 -1.26
C VAL A 69 -5.73 2.69 -1.31
N ARG A 70 -6.38 2.76 -2.48
CA ARG A 70 -7.64 3.49 -2.65
C ARG A 70 -8.76 2.88 -1.78
N ALA A 71 -8.89 1.56 -1.76
CA ALA A 71 -9.88 0.86 -0.95
C ALA A 71 -9.60 1.04 0.55
N ALA A 72 -8.36 0.82 0.98
CA ALA A 72 -7.97 0.92 2.39
C ALA A 72 -8.16 2.34 2.93
N ARG A 73 -7.82 3.37 2.16
CA ARG A 73 -8.05 4.78 2.54
C ARG A 73 -9.52 5.12 2.72
N ARG A 74 -10.44 4.46 2.01
CA ARG A 74 -11.89 4.67 2.21
C ARG A 74 -12.37 4.13 3.55
N VAL A 75 -11.77 3.03 4.02
CA VAL A 75 -12.12 2.39 5.30
C VAL A 75 -11.49 3.11 6.49
N THR A 76 -10.31 3.70 6.30
CA THR A 76 -9.58 4.41 7.37
C THR A 76 -9.86 5.92 7.43
N ARG A 77 -10.75 6.44 6.57
CA ARG A 77 -11.29 7.81 6.68
C ARG A 77 -12.22 7.90 7.88
#